data_AF-A0A8C5VRU8-F1
#
_entry.id   AF-A0A8C5VRU8-F1
#
_cell.length_a   1.000
_cell.length_b   1.000
_cell.length_c   1.000
_cell.angle_alpha   90.00
_cell.angle_beta   90.00
_cell.angle_gamma   90.00
#
_symmetry.space_group_name_H-M   'P 1'
#
loop_
_entity.id
_entity.type
_entity.pdbx_description
1 polymer ?
#
loop_
_entity_poly.entity_id
_entity_poly.type
_entity_poly.pdbx_seq_one_letter_code
_entity_poly.pdbx_strand_id
1 'polypeptide(L)'
;MAGNRAVAIDCEMVGLGPHRESGLARCSIVNFHGEVLYDKFIRPEGDITDYRTRVSGVTPLHMVGATPFAVARQEVTPAPSPPTGLCGLPQARETF
;
A
#
# COMPACT_ATOMS: atom_id res chain seq x y z
N MET A 1 -2.22 20.41 20.31
CA MET A 1 -2.60 20.76 18.92
C MET A 1 -2.40 19.53 18.07
N ALA A 2 -3.45 18.93 17.52
CA ALA A 2 -3.31 17.84 16.57
C ALA A 2 -2.90 18.46 15.23
N GLY A 3 -1.59 18.61 15.01
CA GLY A 3 -1.06 19.14 13.76
C GLY A 3 -1.47 18.23 12.61
N ASN A 4 -1.88 18.82 11.49
CA ASN A 4 -2.14 18.10 10.25
C ASN A 4 -0.89 17.30 9.85
N ARG A 5 -0.88 16.01 10.18
CA ARG A 5 0.12 15.04 9.71
C ARG A 5 -0.30 14.58 8.32
N ALA A 6 -0.21 15.50 7.35
CA ALA A 6 -0.45 15.17 5.97
C ALA A 6 0.74 14.36 5.43
N VAL A 7 0.42 13.33 4.66
CA VAL A 7 1.37 12.55 3.87
C VAL A 7 0.86 12.51 2.44
N ALA A 8 1.77 12.42 1.48
CA ALA A 8 1.42 12.08 0.10
C ALA A 8 1.68 10.60 -0.13
N ILE A 9 0.80 9.96 -0.89
CA ILE A 9 0.90 8.55 -1.27
C ILE A 9 0.82 8.43 -2.79
N ASP A 10 1.67 7.60 -3.35
CA ASP A 10 1.64 7.20 -4.75
C ASP A 10 1.84 5.69 -4.87
N CYS A 11 1.10 5.09 -5.79
CA CYS A 11 1.00 3.64 -5.92
C CYS A 11 1.13 3.24 -7.37
N GLU A 12 1.95 2.23 -7.63
CA GLU A 12 2.07 1.62 -8.94
C GLU A 12 1.37 0.27 -8.97
N MET A 13 0.54 0.05 -9.98
CA MET A 13 -0.26 -1.16 -10.12
C MET A 13 0.15 -2.01 -11.33
N VAL A 14 0.02 -3.32 -11.17
CA VAL A 14 0.15 -4.34 -12.23
C VAL A 14 -1.20 -5.00 -12.49
N GLY A 15 -1.35 -5.67 -13.63
CA GLY A 15 -2.49 -6.50 -13.95
C GLY A 15 -2.34 -7.92 -13.40
N LEU A 16 -3.39 -8.41 -12.76
CA LEU A 16 -3.51 -9.73 -12.16
C LEU A 16 -4.52 -10.60 -12.90
N GLY A 17 -4.17 -11.88 -13.03
CA GLY A 17 -5.07 -12.91 -13.54
C GLY A 17 -5.60 -12.65 -14.96
N PRO A 18 -6.60 -13.44 -15.41
CA PRO A 18 -7.16 -13.34 -16.75
C PRO A 18 -8.03 -12.09 -16.95
N HIS A 19 -8.58 -11.53 -15.88
CA HIS A 19 -9.44 -10.33 -15.92
C HIS A 19 -8.68 -9.01 -15.75
N ARG A 20 -7.34 -9.07 -15.63
CA ARG A 20 -6.44 -7.91 -15.54
C ARG A 20 -6.82 -6.95 -14.39
N GLU A 21 -7.24 -7.53 -13.27
CA GLU A 21 -7.50 -6.80 -12.03
C GLU A 21 -6.24 -6.05 -11.59
N SER A 22 -6.39 -4.89 -10.96
CA SER A 22 -5.22 -4.09 -10.55
C SER A 22 -4.68 -4.58 -9.20
N GLY A 23 -3.41 -5.00 -9.18
CA GLY A 23 -2.67 -5.34 -7.97
C GLY A 23 -1.60 -4.31 -7.63
N LEU A 24 -1.45 -3.95 -6.35
CA LEU A 24 -0.41 -3.03 -5.89
C LEU A 24 0.99 -3.66 -6.02
N ALA A 25 1.88 -2.96 -6.72
CA ALA A 25 3.24 -3.44 -6.98
C ALA A 25 4.35 -2.53 -6.41
N ARG A 26 4.04 -1.26 -6.14
CA ARG A 26 4.91 -0.35 -5.37
C ARG A 26 4.05 0.65 -4.63
N CYS A 27 4.46 1.02 -3.42
CA CYS A 27 3.85 2.12 -2.68
C CYS A 27 4.95 3.05 -2.18
N SER A 28 4.78 4.35 -2.41
CA SER A 28 5.64 5.41 -1.91
C SER A 28 4.81 6.35 -1.02
N ILE A 29 5.30 6.65 0.17
CA ILE A 29 4.70 7.57 1.13
C ILE A 29 5.77 8.57 1.55
N VAL A 30 5.45 9.85 1.44
CA VAL A 30 6.32 10.96 1.87
C VAL A 30 5.59 11.88 2.83
N ASN A 31 6.32 12.50 3.76
CA ASN A 31 5.76 13.55 4.60
C ASN A 31 5.77 14.91 3.88
N PHE A 32 5.22 15.93 4.55
CA PHE A 32 5.17 17.30 4.00
C PHE A 32 6.54 17.90 3.67
N HIS A 33 7.62 17.45 4.31
CA HIS A 33 8.98 17.89 4.04
C HIS A 33 9.63 17.12 2.87
N GLY A 34 8.92 16.17 2.26
CA GLY A 34 9.43 15.31 1.20
C GLY A 34 10.29 14.15 1.71
N GLU A 35 10.34 13.91 3.02
CA GLU A 35 11.05 12.76 3.58
C GLU A 35 10.28 11.47 3.27
N VAL A 36 10.99 10.45 2.78
CA VAL A 36 10.42 9.14 2.46
C VAL A 36 10.13 8.38 3.75
N LEU A 37 8.85 8.14 4.02
CA LEU A 37 8.38 7.35 5.15
C LEU A 37 8.23 5.87 4.78
N TYR A 38 7.90 5.60 3.51
CA TYR A 38 7.72 4.26 2.97
C TYR A 38 8.04 4.29 1.47
N ASP A 39 8.88 3.40 0.97
CA ASP A 39 9.04 3.17 -0.47
C ASP A 39 9.46 1.72 -0.66
N LYS A 40 8.53 0.88 -1.09
CA LYS A 40 8.78 -0.56 -1.27
C LYS A 40 8.07 -1.09 -2.50
N PHE A 41 8.73 -2.03 -3.16
CA PHE A 41 8.05 -2.97 -4.04
C PHE A 41 7.26 -3.98 -3.21
N ILE A 42 6.04 -4.20 -3.65
CA ILE A 42 5.05 -5.05 -2.99
C ILE A 42 4.68 -6.16 -3.96
N ARG A 43 4.66 -7.40 -3.48
CA ARG A 43 4.14 -8.52 -4.26
C ARG A 43 2.63 -8.62 -4.01
N PRO A 44 1.78 -8.34 -5.01
CA PRO A 44 0.34 -8.45 -4.88
C PRO A 44 -0.09 -9.90 -4.65
N GLU A 45 -1.30 -10.08 -4.11
CA GLU A 45 -1.95 -11.39 -4.01
C GLU A 45 -2.49 -11.78 -5.39
N GLY A 46 -2.04 -12.92 -5.93
CA GLY A 46 -2.42 -13.42 -7.25
C GLY A 46 -1.29 -13.39 -8.29
N ASP A 47 -1.58 -13.97 -9.46
CA ASP A 47 -0.60 -14.09 -10.54
C ASP A 47 -0.54 -12.80 -11.37
N ILE A 48 0.65 -12.20 -11.43
CA ILE A 48 0.90 -11.04 -12.29
C ILE A 48 0.92 -11.50 -13.75
N THR A 49 -0.03 -11.02 -14.54
CA THR A 49 -0.14 -11.33 -15.98
C THR A 49 0.30 -10.17 -16.86
N ASP A 50 0.34 -8.95 -16.33
CA ASP A 50 0.77 -7.75 -17.06
C ASP A 50 1.43 -6.75 -16.11
N TYR A 51 2.73 -6.48 -16.28
CA TYR A 51 3.46 -5.54 -15.43
C TYR A 51 3.13 -4.07 -15.68
N ARG A 52 2.46 -3.75 -16.80
CA ARG A 52 2.14 -2.37 -17.19
C ARG A 52 3.37 -1.44 -17.18
N THR A 53 4.56 -1.99 -17.44
CA THR A 53 5.86 -1.34 -17.23
C THR A 53 5.97 0.04 -17.88
N ARG A 54 5.32 0.26 -19.03
CA ARG A 54 5.31 1.55 -19.72
C ARG A 54 4.76 2.69 -18.85
N VAL A 55 3.79 2.40 -17.99
CA VAL A 55 3.19 3.39 -17.09
C VAL A 55 3.72 3.24 -15.67
N SER A 56 3.91 2.01 -15.20
CA SER A 56 4.25 1.75 -13.80
C SER A 56 5.74 1.73 -13.49
N GLY A 57 6.59 1.55 -14.50
CA GLY A 57 8.02 1.28 -14.33
C GLY A 57 8.33 -0.07 -13.62
N VAL A 58 7.31 -0.85 -13.25
CA VAL A 58 7.51 -2.14 -12.55
C VAL A 58 7.96 -3.21 -13.54
N THR A 59 8.95 -4.00 -13.14
CA THR A 59 9.48 -5.13 -13.92
C THR A 59 9.42 -6.42 -13.11
N PRO A 60 9.54 -7.60 -13.75
CA PRO A 60 9.61 -8.87 -13.02
C PRO A 60 10.75 -8.93 -12.00
N LEU A 61 11.87 -8.24 -12.27
CA LEU A 61 13.00 -8.20 -11.36
C LEU A 61 12.64 -7.52 -10.04
N HIS A 62 11.79 -6.49 -10.08
CA HIS A 62 11.32 -5.81 -8.86
C HIS A 62 10.50 -6.73 -7.95
N MET A 63 9.94 -7.82 -8.47
CA MET A 63 9.18 -8.80 -7.69
C MET A 63 10.06 -9.84 -6.98
N VAL A 64 11.36 -9.88 -7.30
CA VAL A 64 12.32 -10.74 -6.61
C VAL A 64 12.56 -10.18 -5.22
N GLY A 65 12.05 -10.86 -4.19
CA GLY A 65 12.15 -10.42 -2.80
C GLY A 65 11.24 -9.24 -2.44
N ALA A 66 10.27 -8.89 -3.29
CA ALA A 66 9.28 -7.87 -2.95
C ALA A 66 8.49 -8.23 -1.69
N THR A 67 8.10 -7.21 -0.93
CA THR A 67 7.35 -7.38 0.33
C THR A 67 5.99 -8.00 0.04
N PRO A 68 5.59 -9.11 0.67
CA PRO A 68 4.24 -9.65 0.49
C PRO A 68 3.18 -8.61 0.87
N PHE A 69 2.10 -8.52 0.09
CA PHE A 69 1.03 -7.53 0.32
C PHE A 69 0.53 -7.49 1.76
N ALA A 70 0.26 -8.66 2.37
CA ALA A 70 -0.20 -8.74 3.76
C ALA A 70 0.77 -8.11 4.77
N VAL A 71 2.09 -8.20 4.53
CA VAL A 71 3.12 -7.58 5.37
C VAL A 71 3.15 -6.08 5.13
N ALA A 72 3.20 -5.65 3.87
CA ALA A 72 3.18 -4.23 3.50
C ALA A 72 1.95 -3.51 4.10
N ARG A 73 0.79 -4.17 4.07
CA ARG A 73 -0.46 -3.71 4.66
C ARG A 73 -0.33 -3.44 6.16
N GLN A 74 0.30 -4.36 6.90
CA GLN A 74 0.52 -4.20 8.34
C GLN A 74 1.50 -3.06 8.65
N GLU A 75 2.53 -2.88 7.82
CA GLU A 75 3.52 -1.81 8.00
C GLU A 75 2.92 -0.40 7.86
N VAL A 76 1.91 -0.22 7.00
CA VAL A 76 1.27 1.08 6.75
C VAL A 76 -0.02 1.30 7.56
N THR A 77 -0.54 0.25 8.20
CA THR A 77 -1.74 0.38 9.05
C THR A 77 -1.35 1.06 10.36
N PRO A 78 -2.02 2.15 10.77
CA PRO A 78 -1.80 2.75 12.08
C PRO A 78 -1.99 1.71 13.18
N ALA A 79 -1.12 1.70 14.19
CA ALA A 79 -1.32 0.86 15.36
C ALA A 79 -2.73 1.12 15.93
N PRO A 80 -3.45 0.08 16.40
CA PRO A 80 -4.71 0.31 17.09
C PRO A 80 -4.44 1.26 18.25
N SER A 81 -5.12 2.41 18.26
CA SER A 81 -5.13 3.27 19.44
C SER A 81 -5.61 2.41 20.62
N PRO A 82 -5.03 2.55 21.83
CA PRO A 82 -5.57 1.87 23.00
C PRO A 82 -7.09 2.12 23.06
N PRO A 83 -7.90 1.15 23.50
CA PRO A 83 -9.34 1.34 23.58
C PRO A 83 -9.61 2.47 24.58
N THR A 84 -9.77 3.69 24.07
CA THR A 84 -10.37 4.77 24.81
C THR A 84 -11.81 4.34 25.02
N GLY A 85 -12.10 3.75 26.17
CA GLY A 85 -13.43 3.25 26.48
C GLY A 85 -14.45 4.36 26.28
N LEU A 86 -15.28 4.23 25.25
CA LEU A 86 -16.54 4.92 25.09
C LEU A 86 -17.39 4.14 24.07
N CYS A 87 -18.61 3.91 24.51
CA CYS A 87 -19.71 3.16 23.91
C CYS A 87 -19.87 3.35 22.38
N GLY A 88 -19.92 2.22 21.66
CA GLY A 88 -20.72 1.97 20.46
C GLY A 88 -20.62 2.91 19.27
N LEU A 89 -19.83 2.54 18.24
CA LEU A 89 -20.14 2.81 16.83
C LEU A 89 -19.64 1.64 15.96
N PRO A 90 -20.34 1.31 14.85
CA PRO A 90 -20.08 0.13 14.04
C PRO A 90 -18.72 0.23 13.34
N GLN A 91 -18.10 -0.95 13.21
CA GLN A 91 -16.79 -1.21 12.60
C GLN A 91 -16.44 -0.24 11.47
N ALA A 92 -15.36 0.50 11.67
CA ALA A 92 -14.72 1.25 10.61
C ALA A 92 -14.21 0.25 9.57
N ARG A 93 -15.04 0.07 8.54
CA ARG A 93 -14.72 -0.30 7.16
C ARG A 93 -13.23 -0.51 6.90
N GLU A 94 -12.92 -1.75 6.54
CA GLU A 94 -11.71 -2.11 5.84
C GLU A 94 -11.57 -1.17 4.63
N THR A 95 -10.52 -0.35 4.63
CA THR A 95 -10.08 0.36 3.43
C THR A 95 -8.67 -0.11 3.19
N PHE A 96 -8.57 -1.19 2.44
CA PHE A 96 -7.50 -1.43 1.48
C PHE A 96 -8.16 -1.66 0.13
#